data_AF-A0A8K0ESL8-F1
#
_entry.id   AF-A0A8K0ESL8-F1
#
_cell.length_a   1.000
_cell.length_b   1.000
_cell.length_c   1.000
_cell.angle_alpha   90.00
_cell.angle_beta   90.00
_cell.angle_gamma   90.00
#
_symmetry.space_group_name_H-M   'P 1'
#
loop_
_entity.id
_entity.type
_entity.pdbx_description
1 polymer ?
#
loop_
_entity_poly.entity_id
_entity_poly.type
_entity_poly.pdbx_seq_one_letter_code
_entity_poly.pdbx_strand_id
1 'polypeptide(L)'
;MYAQQFGAAGLILYTDPADTGGGGGEADMYPRGRPNTDPERGSCALQTAKYAQQFGAAGLILYTDPADTGGGGGEADMYPRGWYLPGTGVQRGNVLNSAGAGEPLTPGYPAKDYMFRIRENETDAVARIPVHPIGYSDAWHILNAIGGPDAPAEWAGGLNITYRLGPGFDSASWARSIKMNINVRNERRDIFNTVGVIRGRVEPDRYVILGNHRDSWTLGSVDPTSGTAAMVEVTRAFMQMVKRGWRPRRSLVFCSWDGEEYGIHGSMEHVEEFHRNLASRAVVYINVDTAVRATYTLRPRISPSARQEVREATKRLPWPETVPEGTTMYDVWRRRSPIDSNDPDPQPKISLLGSGSDFAGFVHRVGVTCIDLSFTFDPALGVSNFPLYHTGYETFHLQADIIDPGFKFNRGIAQLWADLARGFSDPVILPFDLIEYANYLGVMRTDLMAEYGADLTNHDISVDAAQAFHTRLQDIDRNNPFEVRMFNDQLMQLERAFIDPLGLPGRPFYRHTLMAPSKHNKYASDPFPGLSDTIFDAERSADPAPAWREVEKQMSIIAFNIQSAASTLMTPA
;
A
#
# COMPACT_ATOMS: atom_id res chain seq x y z
N MET A 1 10.34 -6.18 -19.88
CA MET A 1 11.35 -6.00 -20.94
C MET A 1 11.57 -7.24 -21.81
N TYR A 2 11.43 -8.50 -21.35
CA TYR A 2 11.93 -9.65 -22.15
C TYR A 2 10.93 -10.66 -22.66
N ALA A 3 9.63 -10.44 -22.47
CA ALA A 3 8.65 -11.25 -23.17
C ALA A 3 8.56 -10.90 -24.69
N GLN A 4 9.33 -9.90 -25.17
CA GLN A 4 9.62 -9.68 -26.59
C GLN A 4 10.50 -10.76 -27.24
N GLN A 5 11.29 -11.53 -26.49
CA GLN A 5 12.13 -12.60 -27.05
C GLN A 5 11.38 -13.93 -27.27
N PHE A 6 10.19 -14.08 -26.69
CA PHE A 6 9.40 -15.30 -26.78
C PHE A 6 8.27 -15.10 -27.79
N GLY A 7 8.59 -15.26 -29.07
CA GLY A 7 7.60 -15.35 -30.12
C GLY A 7 6.64 -16.52 -29.88
N ALA A 8 5.43 -16.20 -29.41
CA ALA A 8 4.20 -17.01 -29.38
C ALA A 8 4.14 -18.29 -28.51
N ALA A 9 3.04 -18.38 -27.74
CA ALA A 9 2.37 -19.60 -27.25
C ALA A 9 3.10 -20.49 -26.23
N GLY A 10 3.84 -19.91 -25.27
CA GLY A 10 4.45 -20.63 -24.15
C GLY A 10 3.76 -20.39 -22.80
N LEU A 11 4.00 -21.29 -21.83
CA LEU A 11 3.73 -21.06 -20.41
C LEU A 11 4.89 -20.28 -19.80
N ILE A 12 4.59 -19.26 -19.00
CA ILE A 12 5.61 -18.49 -18.26
C ILE A 12 5.65 -19.00 -16.82
N LEU A 13 6.85 -19.25 -16.30
CA LEU A 13 7.09 -19.47 -14.87
C LEU A 13 7.76 -18.22 -14.31
N TYR A 14 7.20 -17.65 -13.24
CA TYR A 14 7.66 -16.40 -12.64
C TYR A 14 7.70 -16.52 -11.12
N THR A 15 8.75 -15.99 -10.49
CA THR A 15 8.76 -15.83 -9.03
C THR A 15 7.86 -14.67 -8.66
N ASP A 16 6.90 -14.87 -7.76
CA ASP A 16 6.09 -13.79 -7.19
C ASP A 16 6.76 -13.34 -5.89
N PRO A 17 7.65 -12.32 -5.93
CA PRO A 17 8.14 -11.71 -4.70
C PRO A 17 6.92 -11.14 -4.01
N ALA A 18 6.58 -11.70 -2.85
CA ALA A 18 5.45 -11.27 -2.05
C ALA A 18 5.52 -9.76 -1.85
N ASP A 19 4.39 -9.07 -2.02
CA ASP A 19 4.19 -7.61 -1.90
C ASP A 19 5.47 -6.81 -1.55
N THR A 20 6.21 -6.36 -2.56
CA THR A 20 7.38 -5.48 -2.39
C THR A 20 7.00 -4.04 -2.02
N GLY A 21 5.74 -3.76 -1.63
CA GLY A 21 5.30 -2.45 -1.16
C GLY A 21 6.08 -1.90 0.05
N GLY A 22 7.09 -2.62 0.56
CA GLY A 22 7.99 -2.22 1.64
C GLY A 22 9.36 -1.67 1.24
N GLY A 23 9.79 -1.82 -0.02
CA GLY A 23 11.13 -1.40 -0.49
C GLY A 23 11.19 0.02 -1.05
N GLY A 24 10.25 0.91 -0.72
CA GLY A 24 10.41 2.32 -1.06
C GLY A 24 11.44 2.93 -0.13
N GLY A 25 12.72 2.97 -0.51
CA GLY A 25 13.56 4.13 -0.17
C GLY A 25 12.74 5.40 -0.40
N GLU A 26 13.12 6.51 0.24
CA GLU A 26 12.74 7.79 -0.37
C GLU A 26 13.02 7.67 -1.87
N ALA A 27 12.10 8.17 -2.69
CA ALA A 27 12.20 8.08 -4.13
C ALA A 27 13.54 8.69 -4.56
N ASP A 28 14.58 7.86 -4.61
CA ASP A 28 15.75 8.13 -5.37
C ASP A 28 15.30 8.00 -6.83
N MET A 29 14.77 9.10 -7.34
CA MET A 29 14.80 9.47 -8.74
C MET A 29 16.27 9.40 -9.19
N TYR A 30 16.76 8.20 -9.52
CA TYR A 30 18.16 7.99 -9.91
C TYR A 30 18.38 8.21 -11.42
N PRO A 31 19.53 8.80 -11.80
CA PRO A 31 19.72 9.61 -13.01
C PRO A 31 19.88 8.83 -14.31
N ARG A 32 19.72 9.56 -15.44
CA ARG A 32 20.10 9.14 -16.80
C ARG A 32 21.45 8.40 -16.80
N GLY A 33 21.44 7.12 -17.17
CA GLY A 33 22.63 6.40 -17.65
C GLY A 33 23.29 5.35 -16.75
N ARG A 34 22.64 4.87 -15.67
CA ARG A 34 23.07 3.61 -15.03
C ARG A 34 22.23 2.41 -15.55
N PRO A 35 22.84 1.22 -15.75
CA PRO A 35 22.07 0.00 -15.98
C PRO A 35 21.11 -0.22 -14.81
N ASN A 36 19.91 -0.70 -15.11
CA ASN A 36 18.86 -1.01 -14.15
C ASN A 36 19.30 -2.19 -13.26
N THR A 37 19.98 -1.92 -12.14
CA THR A 37 20.53 -2.94 -11.22
C THR A 37 19.81 -2.99 -9.88
N ASP A 38 18.56 -2.51 -9.79
CA ASP A 38 17.78 -2.56 -8.55
C ASP A 38 17.11 -3.95 -8.40
N PRO A 39 17.58 -4.83 -7.49
CA PRO A 39 17.03 -6.17 -7.30
C PRO A 39 15.68 -6.15 -6.54
N GLU A 40 15.25 -5.00 -6.01
CA GLU A 40 14.10 -4.89 -5.08
C GLU A 40 12.78 -4.53 -5.78
N ARG A 41 12.77 -4.39 -7.12
CA ARG A 41 11.56 -4.13 -7.92
C ARG A 41 10.86 -5.41 -8.34
N GLY A 42 10.41 -6.19 -7.36
CA GLY A 42 9.46 -7.27 -7.62
C GLY A 42 8.16 -6.73 -8.21
N SER A 43 7.69 -7.27 -9.34
CA SER A 43 6.37 -6.91 -9.87
C SER A 43 5.32 -7.87 -9.32
N CYS A 44 4.25 -7.31 -8.74
CA CYS A 44 3.13 -8.10 -8.20
C CYS A 44 2.53 -9.09 -9.20
N ALA A 45 2.01 -10.22 -8.72
CA ALA A 45 1.27 -11.22 -9.50
C ALA A 45 0.28 -10.62 -10.52
N LEU A 46 -0.47 -9.59 -10.13
CA LEU A 46 -1.47 -8.94 -10.99
C LEU A 46 -0.84 -8.24 -12.20
N GLN A 47 0.34 -7.64 -11.99
CA GLN A 47 1.09 -6.97 -13.05
C GLN A 47 1.81 -8.00 -13.95
N THR A 48 2.32 -9.07 -13.35
CA THR A 48 2.91 -10.21 -14.08
C THR A 48 1.89 -10.87 -15.00
N ALA A 49 0.68 -11.15 -14.52
CA ALA A 49 -0.40 -11.73 -15.33
C ALA A 49 -0.78 -10.83 -16.51
N LYS A 50 -0.88 -9.52 -16.28
CA LYS A 50 -1.13 -8.53 -17.34
C LYS A 50 -0.04 -8.56 -18.40
N TYR A 51 1.24 -8.53 -18.00
CA TYR A 51 2.34 -8.57 -18.95
C TYR A 51 2.37 -9.90 -19.71
N ALA A 52 2.26 -11.04 -19.02
CA ALA A 52 2.21 -12.36 -19.65
C ALA A 52 1.14 -12.41 -20.75
N GLN A 53 -0.06 -11.89 -20.49
CA GLN A 53 -1.12 -11.78 -21.49
C GLN A 53 -0.75 -10.86 -22.66
N GLN A 54 -0.20 -9.67 -22.39
CA GLN A 54 0.21 -8.71 -23.42
C GLN A 54 1.26 -9.28 -24.38
N PHE A 55 2.12 -10.17 -23.90
CA PHE A 55 3.13 -10.84 -24.69
C PHE A 55 2.70 -12.21 -25.25
N GLY A 56 1.42 -12.56 -25.13
CA GLY A 56 0.85 -13.75 -25.78
C GLY A 56 1.16 -15.08 -25.10
N ALA A 57 1.42 -15.08 -23.79
CA ALA A 57 1.54 -16.30 -23.00
C ALA A 57 0.23 -17.10 -23.02
N ALA A 58 0.32 -18.43 -23.06
CA ALA A 58 -0.84 -19.32 -22.99
C ALA A 58 -1.36 -19.54 -21.56
N GLY A 59 -0.54 -19.21 -20.57
CA GLY A 59 -0.81 -19.35 -19.15
C GLY A 59 0.42 -18.97 -18.32
N LEU A 60 0.21 -18.75 -17.03
CA LEU A 60 1.23 -18.30 -16.09
C LEU A 60 1.24 -19.20 -14.85
N ILE A 61 2.43 -19.69 -14.50
CA ILE A 61 2.67 -20.37 -13.24
C ILE A 61 3.46 -19.41 -12.34
N LEU A 62 2.96 -19.20 -11.13
CA LEU A 62 3.61 -18.39 -10.11
C LEU A 62 4.23 -19.32 -9.06
N TYR A 63 5.38 -18.98 -8.51
CA TYR A 63 5.92 -19.65 -7.34
C TYR A 63 6.64 -18.62 -6.46
N THR A 64 6.83 -18.92 -5.18
CA THR A 64 7.63 -18.06 -4.29
C THR A 64 9.03 -18.63 -4.20
N ASP A 65 10.02 -17.95 -4.78
CA ASP A 65 11.40 -18.42 -4.74
C ASP A 65 11.97 -18.35 -3.30
N PRO A 66 12.76 -19.34 -2.86
CA PRO A 66 13.43 -19.25 -1.57
C PRO A 66 14.23 -17.96 -1.40
N ALA A 67 14.88 -17.42 -2.44
CA ALA A 67 15.62 -16.15 -2.33
C ALA A 67 14.74 -14.99 -1.82
N ASP A 68 13.47 -14.96 -2.21
CA ASP A 68 12.53 -13.87 -1.86
C ASP A 68 11.95 -14.00 -0.44
N THR A 69 12.18 -15.15 0.20
CA THR A 69 11.71 -15.49 1.54
C THR A 69 12.85 -15.67 2.54
N GLY A 70 14.08 -15.26 2.20
CA GLY A 70 15.26 -15.36 3.07
C GLY A 70 15.93 -16.74 3.03
N GLY A 71 15.68 -17.48 1.94
CA GLY A 71 16.06 -18.85 1.67
C GLY A 71 17.52 -19.15 1.98
N GLY A 72 17.72 -19.97 3.00
CA GLY A 72 19.04 -20.36 3.46
C GLY A 72 19.04 -21.00 4.85
N GLY A 73 17.96 -20.85 5.62
CA GLY A 73 17.78 -21.56 6.88
C GLY A 73 17.78 -23.08 6.71
N GLY A 74 18.37 -23.80 7.67
CA GLY A 74 18.30 -25.25 7.71
C GLY A 74 16.87 -25.73 7.98
N GLU A 75 16.66 -27.04 8.02
CA GLU A 75 15.34 -27.62 8.33
C GLU A 75 14.75 -27.09 9.66
N ALA A 76 15.59 -26.67 10.59
CA ALA A 76 15.21 -26.10 11.88
C ALA A 76 14.52 -24.72 11.76
N ASP A 77 14.81 -23.94 10.72
CA ASP A 77 14.31 -22.58 10.55
C ASP A 77 13.00 -22.51 9.74
N MET A 78 12.59 -23.64 9.18
CA MET A 78 11.34 -23.78 8.41
C MET A 78 10.15 -23.99 9.32
N TYR A 79 8.97 -23.49 8.91
CA TYR A 79 7.71 -23.79 9.59
C TYR A 79 7.47 -25.32 9.65
N PRO A 80 7.02 -25.89 10.78
CA PRO A 80 6.48 -25.24 11.97
C PRO A 80 7.51 -24.90 13.07
N ARG A 81 8.81 -25.12 12.86
CA ARG A 81 9.81 -24.84 13.90
C ARG A 81 10.33 -23.41 13.85
N GLY A 82 10.33 -22.82 12.66
CA GLY A 82 10.76 -21.46 12.44
C GLY A 82 9.86 -20.70 11.48
N TRP A 83 10.36 -19.56 11.06
CA TRP A 83 9.65 -18.50 10.36
C TRP A 83 9.57 -18.71 8.84
N TYR A 84 10.48 -19.48 8.26
CA TYR A 84 10.64 -19.57 6.82
C TYR A 84 9.64 -20.51 6.14
N LEU A 85 9.38 -20.21 4.87
CA LEU A 85 8.45 -20.92 4.01
C LEU A 85 8.92 -22.35 3.70
N PRO A 86 8.14 -23.40 4.02
CA PRO A 86 8.40 -24.75 3.52
C PRO A 86 8.14 -24.84 2.02
N GLY A 87 8.82 -25.76 1.33
CA GLY A 87 8.74 -25.90 -0.14
C GLY A 87 7.39 -26.31 -0.71
N THR A 88 6.51 -26.81 0.14
CA THR A 88 5.10 -27.11 -0.14
C THR A 88 4.16 -25.93 0.09
N GLY A 89 4.68 -24.80 0.59
CA GLY A 89 3.90 -23.59 0.81
C GLY A 89 3.58 -22.89 -0.51
N VAL A 90 2.32 -22.50 -0.67
CA VAL A 90 1.80 -21.87 -1.89
C VAL A 90 1.14 -20.55 -1.51
N GLN A 91 1.71 -19.45 -1.99
CA GLN A 91 1.16 -18.10 -1.87
C GLN A 91 -0.09 -17.98 -2.75
N ARG A 92 -1.24 -17.65 -2.13
CA ARG A 92 -2.46 -17.27 -2.85
C ARG A 92 -2.45 -15.77 -3.11
N GLY A 93 -3.35 -15.33 -3.99
CA GLY A 93 -3.50 -13.92 -4.31
C GLY A 93 -4.42 -13.76 -5.51
N ASN A 94 -5.14 -12.64 -5.55
CA ASN A 94 -5.91 -12.29 -6.73
C ASN A 94 -4.98 -11.75 -7.82
N VAL A 95 -5.39 -11.89 -9.09
CA VAL A 95 -4.64 -11.37 -10.26
C VAL A 95 -5.44 -10.33 -11.03
N LEU A 96 -6.36 -9.64 -10.34
CA LEU A 96 -7.18 -8.58 -10.92
C LEU A 96 -6.35 -7.36 -11.31
N ASN A 97 -6.60 -6.84 -12.51
CA ASN A 97 -6.02 -5.60 -13.00
C ASN A 97 -7.06 -4.46 -12.97
N SER A 98 -7.65 -4.20 -11.80
CA SER A 98 -8.73 -3.21 -11.66
C SER A 98 -8.26 -1.75 -11.74
N ALA A 99 -6.96 -1.46 -11.62
CA ALA A 99 -6.40 -0.10 -11.66
C ALA A 99 -7.15 0.89 -10.75
N GLY A 100 -7.46 0.45 -9.53
CA GLY A 100 -8.20 1.24 -8.53
C GLY A 100 -9.72 1.24 -8.71
N ALA A 101 -10.26 0.42 -9.63
CA ALA A 101 -11.70 0.42 -9.91
C ALA A 101 -12.58 -0.15 -8.77
N GLY A 102 -12.05 -1.05 -7.93
CA GLY A 102 -12.86 -1.83 -7.00
C GLY A 102 -13.36 -3.12 -7.64
N GLU A 103 -14.63 -3.45 -7.40
CA GLU A 103 -15.28 -4.59 -8.05
C GLU A 103 -15.21 -4.42 -9.60
N PRO A 104 -14.72 -5.44 -10.34
CA PRO A 104 -14.41 -5.28 -11.77
C PRO A 104 -15.60 -4.97 -12.68
N LEU A 105 -16.83 -5.26 -12.24
CA LEU A 105 -18.05 -5.23 -13.05
C LEU A 105 -18.95 -4.01 -12.76
N THR A 106 -18.73 -3.30 -11.65
CA THR A 106 -19.41 -2.04 -11.30
C THR A 106 -18.43 -0.88 -11.09
N PRO A 107 -17.45 -0.67 -11.98
CA PRO A 107 -16.36 0.27 -11.71
C PRO A 107 -16.88 1.70 -11.50
N GLY A 108 -16.65 2.27 -10.31
CA GLY A 108 -17.08 3.62 -9.93
C GLY A 108 -18.46 3.72 -9.28
N TYR A 109 -19.17 2.60 -9.10
CA TYR A 109 -20.51 2.56 -8.52
C TYR A 109 -20.68 1.35 -7.60
N PRO A 110 -21.34 1.53 -6.43
CA PRO A 110 -21.45 0.44 -5.47
C PRO A 110 -22.23 -0.74 -6.05
N ALA A 111 -21.72 -1.95 -5.82
CA ALA A 111 -22.19 -3.24 -6.32
C ALA A 111 -23.54 -3.71 -5.73
N LYS A 112 -24.55 -2.83 -5.69
CA LYS A 112 -25.91 -3.14 -5.25
C LYS A 112 -26.66 -4.02 -6.26
N ASP A 113 -27.75 -4.64 -5.82
CA ASP A 113 -28.56 -5.54 -6.66
C ASP A 113 -29.13 -4.86 -7.91
N TYR A 114 -29.49 -3.59 -7.80
CA TYR A 114 -30.02 -2.80 -8.90
C TYR A 114 -28.94 -2.24 -9.83
N MET A 115 -27.65 -2.41 -9.50
CA MET A 115 -26.56 -1.82 -10.26
C MET A 115 -26.33 -2.59 -11.56
N PHE A 116 -26.17 -1.85 -12.66
CA PHE A 116 -25.73 -2.39 -13.93
C PHE A 116 -24.32 -3.01 -13.77
N ARG A 117 -24.11 -4.17 -14.38
CA ARG A 117 -22.82 -4.87 -14.37
C ARG A 117 -22.35 -5.07 -15.79
N ILE A 118 -21.12 -4.64 -16.08
CA ILE A 118 -20.48 -4.98 -17.36
C ILE A 118 -20.24 -6.49 -17.43
N ARG A 119 -20.16 -7.03 -18.64
CA ARG A 119 -19.85 -8.45 -18.82
C ARG A 119 -18.36 -8.69 -18.59
N GLU A 120 -17.99 -9.85 -18.05
CA GLU A 120 -16.57 -10.19 -17.80
C GLU A 120 -15.69 -10.09 -19.06
N ASN A 121 -16.25 -10.39 -20.23
CA ASN A 121 -15.53 -10.30 -21.51
C ASN A 121 -15.42 -8.87 -22.07
N GLU A 122 -16.04 -7.88 -21.44
CA GLU A 122 -15.98 -6.46 -21.81
C GLU A 122 -14.96 -5.67 -20.98
N THR A 123 -14.35 -6.31 -19.97
CA THR A 123 -13.33 -5.69 -19.12
C THR A 123 -11.96 -6.32 -19.32
N ASP A 124 -10.92 -5.53 -19.11
CA ASP A 124 -9.52 -5.96 -19.06
C ASP A 124 -9.01 -6.11 -17.61
N ALA A 125 -9.90 -5.91 -16.62
CA ALA A 125 -9.58 -6.10 -15.21
C ALA A 125 -9.47 -7.59 -14.83
N VAL A 126 -10.19 -8.47 -15.53
CA VAL A 126 -10.12 -9.92 -15.32
C VAL A 126 -9.09 -10.53 -16.29
N ALA A 127 -8.16 -11.32 -15.76
CA ALA A 127 -7.15 -12.00 -16.58
C ALA A 127 -7.81 -12.98 -17.57
N ARG A 128 -7.33 -13.00 -18.82
CA ARG A 128 -7.83 -13.87 -19.91
C ARG A 128 -6.96 -15.10 -20.14
N ILE A 129 -5.89 -15.26 -19.38
CA ILE A 129 -5.02 -16.43 -19.39
C ILE A 129 -5.15 -17.19 -18.06
N PRO A 130 -5.01 -18.53 -18.05
CA PRO A 130 -4.94 -19.30 -16.81
C PRO A 130 -3.72 -18.89 -15.97
N VAL A 131 -3.91 -18.65 -14.67
CA VAL A 131 -2.83 -18.37 -13.72
C VAL A 131 -2.93 -19.33 -12.53
N HIS A 132 -1.81 -19.94 -12.12
CA HIS A 132 -1.80 -20.86 -10.98
C HIS A 132 -0.52 -20.75 -10.15
N PRO A 133 -0.62 -20.57 -8.81
CA PRO A 133 0.53 -20.63 -7.93
C PRO A 133 0.91 -22.08 -7.58
N ILE A 134 2.20 -22.34 -7.39
CA ILE A 134 2.76 -23.62 -6.91
C ILE A 134 3.81 -23.37 -5.82
N GLY A 135 4.15 -24.42 -5.07
CA GLY A 135 5.23 -24.37 -4.09
C GLY A 135 6.60 -24.47 -4.76
N TYR A 136 7.65 -23.97 -4.12
CA TYR A 136 8.99 -23.97 -4.73
C TYR A 136 9.59 -25.36 -4.87
N SER A 137 9.12 -26.38 -4.13
CA SER A 137 9.49 -27.78 -4.37
C SER A 137 9.00 -28.29 -5.73
N ASP A 138 7.78 -27.89 -6.13
CA ASP A 138 7.25 -28.23 -7.45
C ASP A 138 7.93 -27.38 -8.54
N ALA A 139 8.18 -26.11 -8.26
CA ALA A 139 8.91 -25.22 -9.16
C ALA A 139 10.32 -25.75 -9.46
N TRP A 140 11.01 -26.31 -8.46
CA TRP A 140 12.31 -26.96 -8.64
C TRP A 140 12.26 -28.06 -9.70
N HIS A 141 11.26 -28.94 -9.66
CA HIS A 141 11.13 -30.02 -10.65
C HIS A 141 10.94 -29.48 -12.08
N ILE A 142 10.21 -28.38 -12.23
CA ILE A 142 9.99 -27.73 -13.52
C ILE A 142 11.26 -27.02 -13.98
N LEU A 143 11.79 -26.10 -13.18
CA LEU A 143 12.94 -25.26 -13.53
C LEU A 143 14.21 -26.07 -13.79
N ASN A 144 14.46 -27.12 -12.99
CA ASN A 144 15.63 -27.99 -13.17
C ASN A 144 15.59 -28.75 -14.52
N ALA A 145 14.40 -28.95 -15.09
CA ALA A 145 14.22 -29.59 -16.38
C ALA A 145 14.32 -28.61 -17.56
N ILE A 146 14.19 -27.29 -17.34
CA ILE A 146 14.18 -26.28 -18.41
C ILE A 146 15.56 -26.24 -19.09
N GLY A 147 15.55 -26.25 -20.42
CA GLY A 147 16.74 -26.12 -21.26
C GLY A 147 16.94 -24.69 -21.77
N GLY A 148 17.67 -24.54 -22.86
CA GLY A 148 17.94 -23.23 -23.47
C GLY A 148 19.12 -22.50 -22.85
N PRO A 149 19.29 -21.19 -23.14
CA PRO A 149 20.39 -20.40 -22.60
C PRO A 149 20.20 -20.16 -21.10
N ASP A 150 21.34 -20.04 -20.40
CA ASP A 150 21.37 -19.65 -19.00
C ASP A 150 20.74 -18.27 -18.81
N ALA A 151 20.01 -18.11 -17.72
CA ALA A 151 19.47 -16.82 -17.32
C ALA A 151 20.62 -15.88 -16.87
N PRO A 152 20.43 -14.56 -16.97
CA PRO A 152 21.36 -13.60 -16.37
C PRO A 152 21.58 -13.88 -14.88
N ALA A 153 22.77 -13.58 -14.36
CA ALA A 153 23.14 -13.90 -12.99
C ALA A 153 22.23 -13.22 -11.96
N GLU A 154 21.75 -12.02 -12.28
CA GLU A 154 20.81 -11.24 -11.49
C GLU A 154 19.39 -11.84 -11.43
N TRP A 155 19.09 -12.89 -12.21
CA TRP A 155 17.80 -13.61 -12.18
C TRP A 155 17.89 -14.94 -11.42
N ALA A 156 19.07 -15.30 -10.91
CA ALA A 156 19.21 -16.50 -10.11
C ALA A 156 18.45 -16.34 -8.79
N GLY A 157 17.58 -17.31 -8.50
CA GLY A 157 16.92 -17.45 -7.20
C GLY A 157 17.69 -18.37 -6.24
N GLY A 158 17.04 -18.75 -5.14
CA GLY A 158 17.57 -19.55 -4.04
C GLY A 158 17.45 -21.07 -4.24
N LEU A 159 16.84 -21.55 -5.33
CA LEU A 159 16.88 -22.98 -5.69
C LEU A 159 18.28 -23.39 -6.17
N ASN A 160 18.75 -24.55 -5.72
CA ASN A 160 20.03 -25.14 -6.15
C ASN A 160 19.93 -25.77 -7.55
N ILE A 161 19.86 -24.92 -8.57
CA ILE A 161 19.75 -25.27 -10.00
C ILE A 161 20.48 -24.23 -10.85
N THR A 162 20.74 -24.55 -12.12
CA THR A 162 21.03 -23.52 -13.12
C THR A 162 19.72 -23.00 -13.69
N TYR A 163 19.42 -21.72 -13.47
CA TYR A 163 18.25 -21.06 -14.04
C TYR A 163 18.46 -20.86 -15.54
N ARG A 164 17.47 -21.27 -16.34
CA ARG A 164 17.50 -21.16 -17.80
C ARG A 164 16.23 -20.53 -18.33
N LEU A 165 16.33 -19.89 -19.49
CA LEU A 165 15.25 -19.11 -20.08
C LEU A 165 14.30 -19.94 -20.96
N GLY A 166 14.66 -21.18 -21.30
CA GLY A 166 13.95 -21.94 -22.33
C GLY A 166 14.18 -21.38 -23.74
N PRO A 167 13.28 -21.61 -24.70
CA PRO A 167 12.05 -22.38 -24.58
C PRO A 167 12.30 -23.89 -24.48
N GLY A 168 11.37 -24.60 -23.84
CA GLY A 168 11.37 -26.05 -23.76
C GLY A 168 12.26 -26.64 -22.67
N PHE A 169 12.25 -27.96 -22.58
CA PHE A 169 13.04 -28.72 -21.63
C PHE A 169 14.36 -29.18 -22.24
N ASP A 170 15.35 -29.43 -21.39
CA ASP A 170 16.59 -30.08 -21.80
C ASP A 170 16.26 -31.40 -22.51
N SER A 171 16.94 -31.67 -23.62
CA SER A 171 16.86 -32.93 -24.35
C SER A 171 17.06 -34.17 -23.45
N ALA A 172 17.92 -34.05 -22.43
CA ALA A 172 18.20 -35.08 -21.44
C ALA A 172 17.09 -35.23 -20.39
N SER A 173 16.19 -34.25 -20.27
CA SER A 173 15.03 -34.33 -19.38
C SER A 173 13.97 -35.31 -19.92
N TRP A 174 13.25 -35.94 -19.01
CA TRP A 174 12.07 -36.74 -19.33
C TRP A 174 10.86 -35.86 -19.68
N ALA A 175 10.86 -34.60 -19.23
CA ALA A 175 9.77 -33.66 -19.45
C ALA A 175 9.76 -33.19 -20.92
N ARG A 176 8.57 -33.10 -21.51
CA ARG A 176 8.39 -32.70 -22.92
C ARG A 176 7.43 -31.52 -23.11
N SER A 177 6.45 -31.37 -22.22
CA SER A 177 5.54 -30.23 -22.17
C SER A 177 4.95 -30.08 -20.77
N ILE A 178 4.45 -28.89 -20.45
CA ILE A 178 3.65 -28.64 -19.24
C ILE A 178 2.20 -28.47 -19.68
N LYS A 179 1.28 -29.11 -18.95
CA LYS A 179 -0.16 -28.93 -19.14
C LYS A 179 -0.77 -28.40 -17.86
N MET A 180 -1.34 -27.19 -17.92
CA MET A 180 -2.16 -26.65 -16.84
C MET A 180 -3.61 -27.13 -17.01
N ASN A 181 -4.22 -27.61 -15.93
CA ASN A 181 -5.63 -27.97 -15.88
C ASN A 181 -6.32 -27.18 -14.76
N ILE A 182 -6.79 -25.97 -15.09
CA ILE A 182 -7.43 -25.06 -14.13
C ILE A 182 -8.94 -25.10 -14.34
N ASN A 183 -9.68 -25.47 -13.29
CA ASN A 183 -11.15 -25.54 -13.29
C ASN A 183 -11.74 -24.59 -12.23
N VAL A 184 -11.41 -23.30 -12.35
CA VAL A 184 -11.96 -22.23 -11.49
C VAL A 184 -13.11 -21.53 -12.20
N ARG A 185 -14.03 -20.94 -11.42
CA ARG A 185 -15.17 -20.17 -11.93
C ARG A 185 -15.29 -18.88 -11.15
N ASN A 186 -15.55 -17.79 -11.87
CA ASN A 186 -15.96 -16.54 -11.26
C ASN A 186 -17.43 -16.68 -10.83
N GLU A 187 -17.73 -16.30 -9.60
CA GLU A 187 -19.08 -16.37 -9.06
C GLU A 187 -19.39 -15.09 -8.31
N ARG A 188 -20.59 -14.55 -8.52
CA ARG A 188 -21.10 -13.46 -7.70
C ARG A 188 -21.39 -13.99 -6.30
N ARG A 189 -20.82 -13.34 -5.29
CA ARG A 189 -21.02 -13.64 -3.88
C ARG A 189 -21.36 -12.36 -3.11
N ASP A 190 -22.14 -12.52 -2.06
CA ASP A 190 -22.39 -11.44 -1.11
C ASP A 190 -21.19 -11.32 -0.17
N ILE A 191 -20.75 -10.08 0.08
CA ILE A 191 -19.73 -9.74 1.07
C ILE A 191 -20.34 -8.82 2.14
N PHE A 192 -19.84 -8.89 3.36
CA PHE A 192 -20.44 -8.24 4.52
C PHE A 192 -19.44 -7.38 5.28
N ASN A 193 -19.49 -6.07 5.03
CA ASN A 193 -18.81 -5.11 5.90
C ASN A 193 -19.57 -4.94 7.21
N THR A 194 -18.85 -4.95 8.34
CA THR A 194 -19.42 -4.60 9.65
C THR A 194 -18.94 -3.22 10.08
N VAL A 195 -19.88 -2.29 10.30
CA VAL A 195 -19.57 -0.90 10.68
C VAL A 195 -20.19 -0.55 12.03
N GLY A 196 -19.35 -0.19 12.99
CA GLY A 196 -19.75 0.27 14.32
C GLY A 196 -19.44 1.75 14.53
N VAL A 197 -20.28 2.48 15.27
CA VAL A 197 -20.08 3.93 15.49
C VAL A 197 -20.20 4.31 16.95
N ILE A 198 -19.19 5.00 17.48
CA ILE A 198 -19.30 5.77 18.72
C ILE A 198 -19.56 7.22 18.32
N ARG A 199 -20.82 7.66 18.44
CA ARG A 199 -21.23 9.02 18.09
C ARG A 199 -20.48 10.07 18.91
N GLY A 200 -19.90 11.05 18.22
CA GLY A 200 -19.23 12.21 18.81
C GLY A 200 -20.19 13.15 19.52
N ARG A 201 -19.71 13.86 20.55
CA ARG A 201 -20.54 14.73 21.39
C ARG A 201 -20.64 16.19 20.91
N VAL A 202 -19.68 16.66 20.10
CA VAL A 202 -19.66 18.06 19.59
C VAL A 202 -19.75 18.09 18.07
N GLU A 203 -18.95 17.27 17.39
CA GLU A 203 -18.88 17.17 15.93
C GLU A 203 -19.27 15.75 15.49
N PRO A 204 -20.53 15.30 15.71
CA PRO A 204 -20.95 13.95 15.35
C PRO A 204 -20.89 13.67 13.85
N ASP A 205 -20.79 14.72 13.03
CA ASP A 205 -20.65 14.69 11.58
C ASP A 205 -19.19 14.72 11.10
N ARG A 206 -18.21 14.55 12.00
CA ARG A 206 -16.80 14.34 11.64
C ARG A 206 -16.38 12.93 12.03
N TYR A 207 -15.73 12.22 11.13
CA TYR A 207 -15.45 10.78 11.27
C TYR A 207 -13.94 10.53 11.37
N VAL A 208 -13.51 9.96 12.49
CA VAL A 208 -12.22 9.29 12.61
C VAL A 208 -12.49 7.81 12.41
N ILE A 209 -12.00 7.26 11.30
CA ILE A 209 -12.34 5.92 10.83
C ILE A 209 -11.17 4.99 11.15
N LEU A 210 -11.45 3.86 11.78
CA LEU A 210 -10.52 2.77 12.04
C LEU A 210 -10.95 1.58 11.20
N GLY A 211 -10.07 1.04 10.36
CA GLY A 211 -10.40 -0.05 9.45
C GLY A 211 -9.38 -1.19 9.43
N ASN A 212 -9.89 -2.38 9.15
CA ASN A 212 -9.17 -3.64 8.96
C ASN A 212 -10.08 -4.61 8.20
N HIS A 213 -9.59 -5.31 7.18
CA HIS A 213 -10.34 -6.41 6.58
C HIS A 213 -10.34 -7.66 7.46
N ARG A 214 -11.28 -8.56 7.20
CA ARG A 214 -11.56 -9.74 8.02
C ARG A 214 -11.46 -11.04 7.23
N ASP A 215 -11.71 -10.98 5.92
CA ASP A 215 -11.49 -12.13 5.07
C ASP A 215 -10.00 -12.44 4.95
N SER A 216 -9.68 -13.73 4.83
CA SER A 216 -8.34 -14.21 4.60
C SER A 216 -8.38 -15.36 3.59
N TRP A 217 -7.25 -15.62 2.93
CA TRP A 217 -7.14 -16.77 2.02
C TRP A 217 -7.31 -18.12 2.71
N THR A 218 -6.86 -18.26 3.96
CA THR A 218 -6.85 -19.52 4.71
C THR A 218 -7.30 -19.32 6.17
N LEU A 219 -6.37 -19.37 7.12
CA LEU A 219 -6.57 -19.07 8.54
C LEU A 219 -6.17 -17.62 8.85
N GLY A 220 -5.18 -17.08 8.13
CA GLY A 220 -4.86 -15.65 8.14
C GLY A 220 -4.49 -15.10 9.51
N SER A 221 -3.72 -15.84 10.30
CA SER A 221 -3.36 -15.42 11.67
C SER A 221 -2.59 -14.11 11.72
N VAL A 222 -1.81 -13.83 10.66
CA VAL A 222 -1.05 -12.60 10.49
C VAL A 222 -1.91 -11.66 9.65
N ASP A 223 -2.21 -12.06 8.41
CA ASP A 223 -3.06 -11.33 7.48
C ASP A 223 -4.50 -11.91 7.42
N PRO A 224 -5.53 -11.19 7.89
CA PRO A 224 -5.52 -9.92 8.62
C PRO A 224 -5.83 -10.07 10.10
N THR A 225 -5.93 -11.31 10.60
CA THR A 225 -6.56 -11.59 11.90
C THR A 225 -5.78 -10.95 13.06
N SER A 226 -4.49 -10.67 12.89
CA SER A 226 -3.70 -9.89 13.86
C SER A 226 -4.27 -8.48 14.04
N GLY A 227 -4.59 -7.77 12.94
CA GLY A 227 -5.24 -6.47 12.96
C GLY A 227 -6.70 -6.55 13.41
N THR A 228 -7.43 -7.60 13.03
CA THR A 228 -8.80 -7.83 13.52
C THR A 228 -8.82 -7.98 15.05
N ALA A 229 -7.89 -8.74 15.61
CA ALA A 229 -7.74 -8.91 17.05
C ALA A 229 -7.41 -7.57 17.74
N ALA A 230 -6.52 -6.76 17.15
CA ALA A 230 -6.23 -5.41 17.64
C ALA A 230 -7.48 -4.50 17.59
N MET A 231 -8.23 -4.50 16.50
CA MET A 231 -9.43 -3.68 16.32
C MET A 231 -10.52 -4.02 17.35
N VAL A 232 -10.75 -5.31 17.62
CA VAL A 232 -11.72 -5.76 18.63
C VAL A 232 -11.30 -5.27 20.02
N GLU A 233 -10.02 -5.37 20.37
CA GLU A 233 -9.51 -4.92 21.67
C GLU A 233 -9.58 -3.38 21.83
N VAL A 234 -9.20 -2.64 20.79
CA VAL A 234 -9.34 -1.17 20.75
C VAL A 234 -10.79 -0.76 20.92
N THR A 235 -11.71 -1.41 20.20
CA THR A 235 -13.16 -1.17 20.32
C THR A 235 -13.65 -1.46 21.74
N ARG A 236 -13.23 -2.58 22.33
CA ARG A 236 -13.57 -2.95 23.71
C ARG A 236 -13.08 -1.90 24.70
N ALA A 237 -11.83 -1.42 24.56
CA ALA A 237 -11.25 -0.39 25.41
C ALA A 237 -12.02 0.93 25.33
N PHE A 238 -12.33 1.41 24.12
CA PHE A 238 -13.16 2.62 23.94
C PHE A 238 -14.55 2.46 24.55
N MET A 239 -15.19 1.29 24.41
CA MET A 239 -16.49 1.05 25.02
C MET A 239 -16.44 1.04 26.56
N GLN A 240 -15.33 0.61 27.17
CA GLN A 240 -15.13 0.77 28.61
C GLN A 240 -15.02 2.24 29.02
N MET A 241 -14.34 3.07 28.23
CA MET A 241 -14.27 4.52 28.46
C MET A 241 -15.65 5.16 28.34
N VAL A 242 -16.45 4.76 27.34
CA VAL A 242 -17.83 5.22 27.16
C VAL A 242 -18.71 4.87 28.35
N LYS A 243 -18.61 3.64 28.87
CA LYS A 243 -19.32 3.22 30.08
C LYS A 243 -18.94 4.02 31.33
N ARG A 244 -17.75 4.63 31.35
CA ARG A 244 -17.26 5.52 32.42
C ARG A 244 -17.55 7.01 32.17
N GLY A 245 -18.33 7.33 31.12
CA GLY A 245 -18.80 8.69 30.84
C GLY A 245 -17.98 9.48 29.83
N TRP A 246 -16.88 8.93 29.29
CA TRP A 246 -16.17 9.58 28.20
C TRP A 246 -16.96 9.50 26.89
N ARG A 247 -16.92 10.57 26.10
CA ARG A 247 -17.42 10.58 24.72
C ARG A 247 -16.45 11.40 23.87
N PRO A 248 -16.09 10.92 22.66
CA PRO A 248 -15.18 11.65 21.79
C PRO A 248 -15.84 12.94 21.29
N ARG A 249 -15.03 13.94 20.90
CA ARG A 249 -15.55 15.18 20.29
C ARG A 249 -16.16 14.86 18.92
N ARG A 250 -15.43 14.08 18.11
CA ARG A 250 -15.80 13.58 16.77
C ARG A 250 -16.28 12.13 16.84
N SER A 251 -17.02 11.65 15.85
CA SER A 251 -17.46 10.25 15.85
C SER A 251 -16.30 9.31 15.52
N LEU A 252 -16.15 8.24 16.29
CA LEU A 252 -15.29 7.10 15.91
C LEU A 252 -16.11 6.11 15.10
N VAL A 253 -15.60 5.67 13.97
CA VAL A 253 -16.21 4.68 13.08
C VAL A 253 -15.26 3.49 12.96
N PHE A 254 -15.72 2.30 13.30
CA PHE A 254 -14.94 1.06 13.25
C PHE A 254 -15.47 0.23 12.09
N CYS A 255 -14.59 -0.16 11.16
CA CYS A 255 -14.96 -0.85 9.94
C CYS A 255 -14.20 -2.17 9.83
N SER A 256 -14.94 -3.27 9.84
CA SER A 256 -14.43 -4.59 9.49
C SER A 256 -14.81 -4.90 8.06
N TRP A 257 -13.84 -4.78 7.15
CA TRP A 257 -14.03 -4.96 5.71
C TRP A 257 -14.05 -6.44 5.34
N ASP A 258 -14.64 -6.76 4.19
CA ASP A 258 -14.76 -8.09 3.63
C ASP A 258 -14.40 -8.06 2.14
N GLY A 259 -13.94 -9.16 1.58
CA GLY A 259 -13.48 -9.24 0.19
C GLY A 259 -12.26 -8.35 -0.14
N GLU A 260 -11.39 -8.06 0.83
CA GLU A 260 -10.12 -7.36 0.56
C GLU A 260 -9.21 -8.20 -0.32
N GLU A 261 -9.11 -9.50 -0.01
CA GLU A 261 -8.19 -10.43 -0.66
C GLU A 261 -8.54 -10.68 -2.13
N TYR A 262 -9.79 -10.36 -2.48
CA TYR A 262 -10.35 -10.45 -3.81
C TYR A 262 -10.21 -9.15 -4.61
N GLY A 263 -9.57 -8.12 -4.07
CA GLY A 263 -9.32 -6.85 -4.76
C GLY A 263 -9.92 -5.64 -4.06
N ILE A 264 -9.82 -5.57 -2.73
CA ILE A 264 -10.21 -4.44 -1.89
C ILE A 264 -11.71 -4.12 -2.06
N HIS A 265 -12.54 -5.15 -2.25
CA HIS A 265 -13.93 -4.95 -2.64
C HIS A 265 -14.72 -4.28 -1.52
N GLY A 266 -14.73 -4.81 -0.30
CA GLY A 266 -15.57 -4.28 0.78
C GLY A 266 -15.36 -2.80 1.06
N SER A 267 -14.11 -2.39 1.29
CA SER A 267 -13.80 -0.99 1.56
C SER A 267 -13.98 -0.09 0.34
N MET A 268 -13.66 -0.55 -0.88
CA MET A 268 -13.86 0.25 -2.09
C MET A 268 -15.34 0.48 -2.40
N GLU A 269 -16.17 -0.56 -2.32
CA GLU A 269 -17.62 -0.45 -2.54
C GLU A 269 -18.26 0.45 -1.47
N HIS A 270 -17.76 0.41 -0.23
CA HIS A 270 -18.17 1.35 0.83
C HIS A 270 -17.78 2.80 0.47
N VAL A 271 -16.57 3.00 -0.04
CA VAL A 271 -16.11 4.32 -0.50
C VAL A 271 -16.96 4.84 -1.65
N GLU A 272 -17.33 4.01 -2.61
CA GLU A 272 -18.20 4.39 -3.72
C GLU A 272 -19.62 4.75 -3.26
N GLU A 273 -20.21 3.92 -2.39
CA GLU A 273 -21.55 4.16 -1.85
C GLU A 273 -21.61 5.47 -1.05
N PHE A 274 -20.60 5.72 -0.21
CA PHE A 274 -20.59 6.84 0.72
C PHE A 274 -19.66 7.98 0.32
N HIS A 275 -19.22 8.03 -0.95
CA HIS A 275 -18.25 9.00 -1.45
C HIS A 275 -18.54 10.43 -0.99
N ARG A 276 -19.78 10.90 -1.16
CA ARG A 276 -20.19 12.27 -0.79
C ARG A 276 -20.08 12.54 0.72
N ASN A 277 -20.41 11.55 1.53
CA ASN A 277 -20.34 11.66 2.98
C ASN A 277 -18.89 11.64 3.43
N LEU A 278 -18.09 10.71 2.91
CA LEU A 278 -16.66 10.61 3.20
C LEU A 278 -15.91 11.87 2.74
N ALA A 279 -16.24 12.40 1.55
CA ALA A 279 -15.67 13.63 1.00
C ALA A 279 -15.85 14.85 1.92
N SER A 280 -16.98 14.92 2.62
CA SER A 280 -17.35 16.07 3.45
C SER A 280 -17.10 15.90 4.94
N ARG A 281 -16.90 14.67 5.42
CA ARG A 281 -16.95 14.35 6.86
C ARG A 281 -15.81 13.51 7.40
N ALA A 282 -15.13 12.74 6.55
CA ALA A 282 -14.00 11.91 7.00
C ALA A 282 -12.80 12.80 7.32
N VAL A 283 -12.33 12.71 8.56
CA VAL A 283 -11.15 13.42 9.06
C VAL A 283 -9.90 12.64 8.69
N VAL A 284 -9.84 11.38 9.10
CA VAL A 284 -8.70 10.49 8.89
C VAL A 284 -9.22 9.04 8.80
N TYR A 285 -8.57 8.23 7.98
CA TYR A 285 -8.72 6.77 7.98
C TYR A 285 -7.43 6.13 8.50
N ILE A 286 -7.54 5.32 9.55
CA ILE A 286 -6.42 4.65 10.21
C ILE A 286 -6.57 3.14 9.99
N ASN A 287 -5.70 2.60 9.15
CA ASN A 287 -5.65 1.20 8.75
C ASN A 287 -4.68 0.41 9.63
N VAL A 288 -5.13 -0.74 10.10
CA VAL A 288 -4.25 -1.79 10.63
C VAL A 288 -4.76 -3.12 10.09
N ASP A 289 -4.24 -3.47 8.93
CA ASP A 289 -4.47 -4.74 8.25
C ASP A 289 -3.71 -5.85 8.99
N THR A 290 -2.40 -5.94 8.73
CA THR A 290 -1.50 -6.84 9.42
C THR A 290 -0.82 -6.05 10.54
N ALA A 291 -1.23 -6.30 11.77
CA ALA A 291 -0.72 -5.60 12.95
C ALA A 291 0.77 -5.89 13.21
N VAL A 292 1.19 -7.15 13.09
CA VAL A 292 2.55 -7.60 13.40
C VAL A 292 3.02 -8.59 12.34
N ARG A 293 3.73 -8.07 11.31
CA ARG A 293 4.42 -8.90 10.33
C ARG A 293 5.71 -9.49 10.86
N ALA A 294 6.35 -8.81 11.83
CA ALA A 294 7.48 -9.22 12.67
C ALA A 294 7.70 -8.16 13.77
N THR A 295 8.76 -8.28 14.56
CA THR A 295 8.96 -7.51 15.80
C THR A 295 10.16 -6.56 15.78
N TYR A 296 10.74 -6.30 14.60
CA TYR A 296 11.96 -5.49 14.49
C TYR A 296 11.70 -4.00 14.67
N THR A 297 10.78 -3.40 13.91
CA THR A 297 10.51 -1.96 13.96
C THR A 297 9.11 -1.62 13.46
N LEU A 298 8.66 -0.39 13.67
CA LEU A 298 7.41 0.12 13.09
C LEU A 298 7.62 0.42 11.60
N ARG A 299 6.64 0.07 10.76
CA ARG A 299 6.56 0.43 9.34
C ARG A 299 5.25 1.15 9.08
N PRO A 300 5.22 2.49 9.16
CA PRO A 300 4.02 3.25 8.85
C PRO A 300 4.01 3.77 7.40
N ARG A 301 2.83 3.78 6.78
CA ARG A 301 2.57 4.56 5.55
C ARG A 301 1.60 5.68 5.88
N ILE A 302 1.96 6.94 5.61
CA ILE A 302 1.23 8.08 6.17
C ILE A 302 1.14 9.23 5.16
N SER A 303 -0.07 9.77 4.99
CA SER A 303 -0.29 11.07 4.35
C SER A 303 0.53 12.15 5.06
N PRO A 304 1.23 13.06 4.36
CA PRO A 304 2.19 13.99 4.96
C PRO A 304 1.61 14.82 6.13
N SER A 305 0.37 15.29 6.01
CA SER A 305 -0.31 16.10 7.04
C SER A 305 -0.41 15.41 8.41
N ALA A 306 -0.40 14.08 8.48
CA ALA A 306 -0.58 13.32 9.71
C ALA A 306 0.73 12.79 10.32
N ARG A 307 1.88 12.97 9.65
CA ARG A 307 3.16 12.38 10.09
C ARG A 307 3.57 12.85 11.47
N GLN A 308 3.38 14.15 11.76
CA GLN A 308 3.74 14.73 13.04
C GLN A 308 2.95 14.12 14.20
N GLU A 309 1.64 13.91 14.06
CA GLU A 309 0.83 13.27 15.10
C GLU A 309 1.28 11.81 15.34
N VAL A 310 1.68 11.07 14.29
CA VAL A 310 2.21 9.71 14.46
C VAL A 310 3.56 9.71 15.19
N ARG A 311 4.45 10.66 14.90
CA ARG A 311 5.70 10.85 15.66
C ARG A 311 5.42 11.15 17.14
N GLU A 312 4.47 12.03 17.43
CA GLU A 312 4.12 12.35 18.81
C GLU A 312 3.42 11.20 19.54
N ALA A 313 2.55 10.44 18.87
CA ALA A 313 1.90 9.26 19.42
C ALA A 313 2.91 8.17 19.79
N THR A 314 3.90 7.93 18.93
CA THR A 314 4.95 6.93 19.17
C THR A 314 5.94 7.35 20.29
N LYS A 315 6.09 8.66 20.57
CA LYS A 315 6.84 9.16 21.74
C LYS A 315 6.10 8.94 23.06
N ARG A 316 4.76 8.83 23.04
CA ARG A 316 3.94 8.58 24.24
C ARG A 316 3.90 7.11 24.68
N LEU A 317 4.34 6.20 23.80
CA LEU A 317 4.19 4.77 24.01
C LEU A 317 5.55 4.08 24.20
N PRO A 318 5.68 3.18 25.19
CA PRO A 318 6.90 2.41 25.39
C PRO A 318 7.08 1.39 24.26
N TRP A 319 8.33 1.04 23.96
CA TRP A 319 8.60 -0.13 23.11
C TRP A 319 8.03 -1.42 23.75
N PRO A 320 7.42 -2.33 22.98
CA PRO A 320 6.75 -3.52 23.54
C PRO A 320 7.65 -4.54 24.27
N GLU A 321 8.97 -4.53 24.03
CA GLU A 321 9.91 -5.48 24.64
C GLU A 321 10.71 -4.91 25.80
N THR A 322 11.54 -5.77 26.41
CA THR A 322 12.50 -5.37 27.43
C THR A 322 13.62 -4.53 26.81
N VAL A 323 13.54 -3.23 27.04
CA VAL A 323 14.53 -2.22 26.65
C VAL A 323 14.91 -1.39 27.89
N PRO A 324 15.97 -0.57 27.84
CA PRO A 324 16.23 0.40 28.91
C PRO A 324 14.98 1.21 29.26
N GLU A 325 14.78 1.46 30.55
CA GLU A 325 13.62 2.18 31.05
C GLU A 325 13.45 3.53 30.32
N GLY A 326 12.21 3.83 29.94
CA GLY A 326 11.88 5.07 29.22
C GLY A 326 12.04 5.02 27.69
N THR A 327 12.56 3.94 27.11
CA THR A 327 12.68 3.81 25.65
C THR A 327 11.29 3.74 24.99
N THR A 328 11.01 4.68 24.09
CA THR A 328 9.71 4.79 23.40
C THR A 328 9.69 4.02 22.09
N MET A 329 8.49 3.84 21.50
CA MET A 329 8.36 3.31 20.14
C MET A 329 9.09 4.19 19.13
N TYR A 330 9.03 5.52 19.31
CA TYR A 330 9.73 6.48 18.45
C TYR A 330 11.25 6.28 18.48
N ASP A 331 11.83 6.08 19.66
CA ASP A 331 13.30 5.92 19.81
C ASP A 331 13.84 4.67 19.13
N VAL A 332 13.05 3.59 19.11
CA VAL A 332 13.41 2.35 18.40
C VAL A 332 13.19 2.53 16.90
N TRP A 333 12.04 3.10 16.51
CA TRP A 333 11.69 3.31 15.10
C TRP A 333 12.73 4.15 14.37
N ARG A 334 13.10 5.32 14.92
CA ARG A 334 14.10 6.21 14.32
C ARG A 334 15.49 5.60 14.19
N ARG A 335 15.84 4.66 15.07
CA ARG A 335 17.16 4.02 15.09
C ARG A 335 17.23 2.83 14.14
N ARG A 336 16.16 2.04 14.07
CA ARG A 336 16.10 0.81 13.27
C ARG A 336 15.60 1.04 11.85
N SER A 337 14.96 2.18 11.59
CA SER A 337 14.52 2.57 10.26
C SER A 337 14.73 4.09 10.06
N PRO A 338 15.98 4.58 10.05
CA PRO A 338 16.27 5.98 9.76
C PRO A 338 16.08 6.28 8.27
N ILE A 339 15.81 7.54 7.93
CA ILE A 339 15.90 8.04 6.56
C ILE A 339 17.36 8.02 6.09
N ASP A 340 18.25 8.63 6.88
CA ASP A 340 19.70 8.60 6.68
C ASP A 340 20.38 7.91 7.87
N SER A 341 21.04 6.78 7.62
CA SER A 341 21.77 6.04 8.64
C SER A 341 23.03 6.75 9.13
N ASN A 342 23.49 7.80 8.43
CA ASN A 342 24.67 8.59 8.79
C ASN A 342 24.34 9.83 9.62
N ASP A 343 23.06 10.20 9.74
CA ASP A 343 22.62 11.34 10.55
C ASP A 343 22.79 11.01 12.05
N PRO A 344 23.48 11.85 12.85
CA PRO A 344 23.60 11.66 14.29
C PRO A 344 22.27 11.79 15.04
N ASP A 345 21.25 12.44 14.46
CA ASP A 345 19.90 12.58 15.03
C ASP A 345 18.83 12.21 13.97
N PRO A 346 18.79 10.94 13.51
CA PRO A 346 18.08 10.58 12.31
C PRO A 346 16.56 10.69 12.49
N GLN A 347 15.89 11.20 11.46
CA GLN A 347 14.44 11.10 11.37
C GLN A 347 14.03 9.68 10.94
N PRO A 348 12.93 9.14 11.49
CA PRO A 348 12.45 7.83 11.06
C PRO A 348 11.87 7.86 9.65
N LYS A 349 12.09 6.76 8.92
CA LYS A 349 11.53 6.53 7.58
C LYS A 349 10.01 6.39 7.63
N ILE A 350 9.33 7.16 6.78
CA ILE A 350 7.87 7.10 6.57
C ILE A 350 7.62 6.93 5.08
N SER A 351 6.89 5.89 4.69
CA SER A 351 6.56 5.64 3.30
C SER A 351 5.22 6.29 2.90
N LEU A 352 5.02 6.52 1.60
CA LEU A 352 3.75 6.96 1.05
C LEU A 352 2.73 5.82 0.96
N LEU A 353 1.46 6.19 0.83
CA LEU A 353 0.34 5.26 0.68
C LEU A 353 0.15 4.88 -0.80
N GLY A 354 0.53 3.66 -1.15
CA GLY A 354 0.32 3.07 -2.48
C GLY A 354 -1.02 2.36 -2.58
N SER A 355 -1.01 1.09 -2.98
CA SER A 355 -2.19 0.21 -2.95
C SER A 355 -2.01 -0.83 -1.84
N GLY A 356 -2.77 -1.93 -1.93
CA GLY A 356 -2.48 -3.17 -1.20
C GLY A 356 -3.07 -3.24 0.20
N SER A 357 -4.05 -2.38 0.52
CA SER A 357 -4.98 -2.57 1.63
C SER A 357 -6.14 -1.57 1.50
N ASP A 358 -7.05 -1.60 2.47
CA ASP A 358 -8.34 -0.90 2.46
C ASP A 358 -8.26 0.64 2.44
N PHE A 359 -7.11 1.24 2.75
CA PHE A 359 -6.94 2.70 2.63
C PHE A 359 -7.04 3.20 1.18
N ALA A 360 -6.83 2.33 0.18
CA ALA A 360 -6.70 2.73 -1.22
C ALA A 360 -7.87 3.59 -1.74
N GLY A 361 -9.12 3.20 -1.45
CA GLY A 361 -10.30 3.98 -1.85
C GLY A 361 -10.39 5.32 -1.13
N PHE A 362 -10.03 5.35 0.16
CA PHE A 362 -10.07 6.57 0.98
C PHE A 362 -9.09 7.63 0.49
N VAL A 363 -7.82 7.27 0.27
CA VAL A 363 -6.81 8.23 -0.21
C VAL A 363 -6.95 8.52 -1.70
N HIS A 364 -7.04 7.51 -2.56
CA HIS A 364 -6.88 7.72 -4.01
C HIS A 364 -8.14 8.15 -4.74
N ARG A 365 -9.32 7.87 -4.18
CA ARG A 365 -10.60 8.21 -4.82
C ARG A 365 -11.28 9.42 -4.17
N VAL A 366 -11.11 9.59 -2.85
CA VAL A 366 -11.79 10.62 -2.06
C VAL A 366 -10.86 11.70 -1.50
N GLY A 367 -9.55 11.41 -1.37
CA GLY A 367 -8.58 12.34 -0.76
C GLY A 367 -8.78 12.48 0.74
N VAL A 368 -9.08 11.38 1.44
CA VAL A 368 -9.05 11.34 2.91
C VAL A 368 -7.61 11.11 3.34
N THR A 369 -7.12 11.91 4.28
CA THR A 369 -5.82 11.67 4.92
C THR A 369 -5.81 10.28 5.57
N CYS A 370 -4.81 9.47 5.27
CA CYS A 370 -4.74 8.09 5.74
C CYS A 370 -3.45 7.80 6.52
N ILE A 371 -3.54 6.81 7.40
CA ILE A 371 -2.44 6.25 8.17
C ILE A 371 -2.56 4.72 8.07
N ASP A 372 -1.49 4.02 7.75
CA ASP A 372 -1.39 2.56 7.80
C ASP A 372 -0.25 2.15 8.73
N LEU A 373 -0.49 1.20 9.62
CA LEU A 373 0.47 0.82 10.66
C LEU A 373 0.67 -0.70 10.70
N SER A 374 1.93 -1.11 10.82
CA SER A 374 2.35 -2.50 11.01
C SER A 374 3.69 -2.50 11.75
N PHE A 375 3.94 -3.50 12.60
CA PHE A 375 5.32 -3.87 12.91
C PHE A 375 5.89 -4.77 11.80
N THR A 376 7.18 -4.67 11.53
CA THR A 376 7.84 -5.33 10.40
C THR A 376 9.18 -5.97 10.79
N PHE A 377 9.76 -6.72 9.86
CA PHE A 377 11.04 -7.43 9.96
C PHE A 377 12.25 -6.51 9.69
N ASP A 378 13.43 -6.99 10.04
CA ASP A 378 14.70 -6.33 9.71
C ASP A 378 14.94 -6.39 8.19
N PRO A 379 15.14 -5.25 7.49
CA PRO A 379 15.49 -5.25 6.07
C PRO A 379 16.73 -6.11 5.75
N ALA A 380 17.65 -6.27 6.71
CA ALA A 380 18.84 -7.11 6.54
C ALA A 380 18.54 -8.61 6.32
N LEU A 381 17.31 -9.06 6.59
CA LEU A 381 16.89 -10.43 6.30
C LEU A 381 16.69 -10.68 4.79
N GLY A 382 16.62 -9.63 3.96
CA GLY A 382 16.46 -9.76 2.52
C GLY A 382 15.14 -10.40 2.09
N VAL A 383 14.12 -10.37 2.96
CA VAL A 383 12.78 -10.91 2.65
C VAL A 383 11.88 -9.82 2.08
N SER A 384 11.10 -10.19 1.08
CA SER A 384 10.16 -9.28 0.39
C SER A 384 8.90 -8.99 1.23
N ASN A 385 8.39 -10.01 1.92
CA ASN A 385 7.30 -9.96 2.90
C ASN A 385 7.57 -11.00 4.00
N PHE A 386 6.66 -11.18 4.97
CA PHE A 386 6.77 -12.32 5.87
C PHE A 386 6.60 -13.63 5.05
N PRO A 387 7.49 -14.63 5.19
CA PRO A 387 7.60 -15.77 4.28
C PRO A 387 6.36 -16.64 4.12
N LEU A 388 5.48 -16.67 5.11
CA LEU A 388 4.29 -17.53 5.10
C LEU A 388 3.04 -16.85 4.55
N TYR A 389 3.19 -15.64 4.00
CA TYR A 389 2.13 -14.82 3.42
C TYR A 389 1.24 -15.58 2.42
N HIS A 390 -0.08 -15.50 2.66
CA HIS A 390 -1.16 -16.12 1.90
C HIS A 390 -1.07 -17.65 1.73
N THR A 391 -0.31 -18.31 2.60
CA THR A 391 -0.17 -19.77 2.57
C THR A 391 -1.13 -20.46 3.52
N GLY A 392 -1.16 -21.80 3.47
CA GLY A 392 -1.84 -22.60 4.49
C GLY A 392 -1.14 -22.61 5.86
N TYR A 393 0.03 -21.99 5.99
CA TYR A 393 0.86 -21.99 7.20
C TYR A 393 0.67 -20.75 8.08
N GLU A 394 -0.16 -19.79 7.65
CA GLU A 394 -0.60 -18.64 8.47
C GLU A 394 -1.52 -19.07 9.60
N THR A 395 -0.94 -19.71 10.60
CA THR A 395 -1.64 -20.34 11.72
C THR A 395 -1.50 -19.54 13.00
N PHE A 396 -2.42 -19.71 13.95
CA PHE A 396 -2.26 -19.11 15.27
C PHE A 396 -0.90 -19.46 15.93
N HIS A 397 -0.37 -20.66 15.69
CA HIS A 397 0.96 -21.07 16.14
C HIS A 397 2.08 -20.15 15.59
N LEU A 398 2.03 -19.80 14.30
CA LEU A 398 2.96 -18.83 13.71
C LEU A 398 2.94 -17.54 14.51
N GLN A 399 1.75 -16.97 14.73
CA GLN A 399 1.65 -15.69 15.43
C GLN A 399 2.05 -15.79 16.91
N ALA A 400 1.55 -16.79 17.62
CA ALA A 400 1.63 -16.89 19.08
C ALA A 400 2.97 -17.42 19.59
N ASP A 401 3.64 -18.30 18.83
CA ASP A 401 4.83 -19.01 19.30
C ASP A 401 6.09 -18.60 18.53
N ILE A 402 5.97 -18.05 17.33
CA ILE A 402 7.10 -17.68 16.46
C ILE A 402 7.22 -16.16 16.31
N ILE A 403 6.15 -15.46 15.92
CA ILE A 403 6.20 -14.03 15.59
C ILE A 403 6.19 -13.14 16.83
N ASP A 404 5.13 -13.22 17.65
CA ASP A 404 4.93 -12.35 18.81
C ASP A 404 4.58 -13.16 20.06
N PRO A 405 5.55 -13.94 20.62
CA PRO A 405 5.34 -14.65 21.86
C PRO A 405 4.87 -13.75 23.01
N GLY A 406 3.63 -13.99 23.44
CA GLY A 406 2.95 -13.20 24.48
C GLY A 406 2.23 -11.95 23.97
N PHE A 407 2.08 -11.78 22.66
CA PHE A 407 1.28 -10.73 22.01
C PHE A 407 1.66 -9.29 22.43
N LYS A 408 2.94 -9.05 22.69
CA LYS A 408 3.42 -7.76 23.18
C LYS A 408 3.32 -6.70 22.11
N PHE A 409 3.69 -7.04 20.88
CA PHE A 409 3.64 -6.13 19.74
C PHE A 409 2.21 -5.92 19.26
N ASN A 410 1.37 -6.95 19.29
CA ASN A 410 -0.05 -6.82 18.98
C ASN A 410 -0.77 -5.91 19.99
N ARG A 411 -0.37 -5.96 21.28
CA ARG A 411 -0.80 -4.97 22.28
C ARG A 411 -0.26 -3.57 21.95
N GLY A 412 1.01 -3.47 21.58
CA GLY A 412 1.66 -2.19 21.24
C GLY A 412 0.96 -1.47 20.08
N ILE A 413 0.67 -2.17 18.99
CA ILE A 413 -0.01 -1.59 17.83
C ILE A 413 -1.46 -1.19 18.17
N ALA A 414 -2.16 -1.99 18.99
CA ALA A 414 -3.49 -1.63 19.50
C ALA A 414 -3.46 -0.35 20.36
N GLN A 415 -2.43 -0.17 21.20
CA GLN A 415 -2.24 1.05 21.97
C GLN A 415 -1.97 2.26 21.07
N LEU A 416 -1.11 2.12 20.06
CA LEU A 416 -0.84 3.18 19.08
C LEU A 416 -2.10 3.54 18.29
N TRP A 417 -2.86 2.55 17.83
CA TRP A 417 -4.10 2.76 17.09
C TRP A 417 -5.15 3.49 17.93
N ALA A 418 -5.31 3.11 19.21
CA ALA A 418 -6.21 3.80 20.13
C ALA A 418 -5.76 5.23 20.47
N ASP A 419 -4.45 5.44 20.65
CA ASP A 419 -3.87 6.75 20.94
C ASP A 419 -4.08 7.71 19.77
N LEU A 420 -3.80 7.28 18.54
CA LEU A 420 -4.06 8.05 17.32
C LEU A 420 -5.55 8.33 17.14
N ALA A 421 -6.43 7.34 17.34
CA ALA A 421 -7.87 7.56 17.26
C ALA A 421 -8.33 8.65 18.24
N ARG A 422 -7.81 8.69 19.47
CA ARG A 422 -8.04 9.79 20.42
C ARG A 422 -7.42 11.11 19.96
N GLY A 423 -6.19 11.06 19.45
CA GLY A 423 -5.44 12.21 18.93
C GLY A 423 -6.21 12.95 17.83
N PHE A 424 -6.94 12.26 16.97
CA PHE A 424 -7.81 12.89 15.98
C PHE A 424 -9.24 13.16 16.48
N SER A 425 -9.76 12.36 17.42
CA SER A 425 -11.17 12.46 17.84
C SER A 425 -11.48 13.48 18.91
N ASP A 426 -10.52 13.80 19.80
CA ASP A 426 -10.77 14.57 21.03
C ASP A 426 -10.32 16.05 20.95
N PRO A 427 -9.16 16.39 20.35
CA PRO A 427 -8.70 17.77 20.28
C PRO A 427 -9.66 18.72 19.57
N VAL A 428 -9.70 19.96 20.07
CA VAL A 428 -10.51 21.04 19.48
C VAL A 428 -10.05 21.37 18.06
N ILE A 429 -8.73 21.47 17.87
CA ILE A 429 -8.08 21.63 16.56
C ILE A 429 -7.49 20.29 16.13
N LEU A 430 -7.71 19.92 14.86
CA LEU A 430 -7.15 18.70 14.28
C LEU A 430 -5.62 18.77 14.28
N PRO A 431 -4.90 17.69 14.66
CA PRO A 431 -3.44 17.68 14.75
C PRO A 431 -2.80 17.43 13.37
N PHE A 432 -3.24 18.16 12.34
CA PHE A 432 -2.64 18.12 11.02
C PHE A 432 -1.55 19.19 10.91
N ASP A 433 -0.40 18.80 10.36
CA ASP A 433 0.74 19.68 10.12
C ASP A 433 0.85 19.98 8.61
N LEU A 434 0.42 21.17 8.21
CA LEU A 434 0.48 21.58 6.81
C LEU A 434 1.88 22.03 6.38
N ILE A 435 2.76 22.38 7.33
CA ILE A 435 4.16 22.72 7.05
C ILE A 435 4.90 21.44 6.66
N GLU A 436 4.66 20.32 7.36
CA GLU A 436 5.18 19.00 6.97
C GLU A 436 4.77 18.66 5.53
N TYR A 437 3.52 18.93 5.13
CA TYR A 437 3.06 18.72 3.76
C TYR A 437 3.80 19.61 2.75
N ALA A 438 3.97 20.89 3.06
CA ALA A 438 4.67 21.84 2.19
C ALA A 438 6.16 21.49 2.04
N ASN A 439 6.82 21.08 3.12
CA ASN A 439 8.21 20.59 3.09
C ASN A 439 8.32 19.35 2.21
N TYR A 440 7.39 18.41 2.35
CA TYR A 440 7.35 17.21 1.53
C TYR A 440 7.20 17.55 0.03
N LEU A 441 6.29 18.47 -0.33
CA LEU A 441 6.18 18.97 -1.71
C LEU A 441 7.47 19.65 -2.20
N GLY A 442 8.16 20.39 -1.32
CA GLY A 442 9.44 21.02 -1.62
C GLY A 442 10.54 20.00 -1.96
N VAL A 443 10.62 18.90 -1.20
CA VAL A 443 11.54 17.78 -1.45
C VAL A 443 11.21 17.13 -2.80
N MET A 444 9.96 16.69 -3.00
CA MET A 444 9.57 16.02 -4.25
C MET A 444 9.82 16.90 -5.49
N ARG A 445 9.59 18.22 -5.38
CA ARG A 445 9.90 19.18 -6.45
C ARG A 445 11.39 19.22 -6.72
N THR A 446 12.21 19.25 -5.67
CA THR A 446 13.68 19.29 -5.80
C THR A 446 14.17 18.05 -6.51
N ASP A 447 13.67 16.87 -6.14
CA ASP A 447 14.02 15.60 -6.78
C ASP A 447 13.61 15.59 -8.26
N LEU A 448 12.37 16.01 -8.55
CA LEU A 448 11.85 16.12 -9.90
C LEU A 448 12.67 17.10 -10.77
N MET A 449 13.04 18.26 -10.22
CA MET A 449 13.86 19.24 -10.94
C MET A 449 15.30 18.78 -11.11
N ALA A 450 15.85 18.04 -10.15
CA ALA A 450 17.19 17.46 -10.27
C ALA A 450 17.23 16.42 -11.42
N GLU A 451 16.16 15.64 -11.58
CA GLU A 451 16.08 14.60 -12.61
C GLU A 451 15.70 15.16 -14.00
N TYR A 452 14.76 16.11 -14.06
CA TYR A 452 14.14 16.55 -15.32
C TYR A 452 14.17 18.06 -15.58
N GLY A 453 14.81 18.86 -14.71
CA GLY A 453 14.69 20.33 -14.70
C GLY A 453 15.10 21.06 -15.99
N ALA A 454 15.93 20.46 -16.84
CA ALA A 454 16.26 21.02 -18.16
C ALA A 454 15.03 21.11 -19.10
N ASP A 455 14.06 20.20 -18.90
CA ASP A 455 12.86 20.06 -19.72
C ASP A 455 11.61 20.70 -19.07
N LEU A 456 11.71 21.21 -17.82
CA LEU A 456 10.57 21.61 -16.96
C LEU A 456 10.49 23.12 -16.61
N THR A 457 11.21 23.99 -17.34
CA THR A 457 11.26 25.43 -17.03
C THR A 457 9.92 26.13 -17.25
N ASN A 458 9.24 26.56 -16.16
CA ASN A 458 8.33 27.73 -16.01
C ASN A 458 7.22 27.60 -14.94
N HIS A 459 7.22 26.58 -14.09
CA HIS A 459 6.16 26.43 -13.07
C HIS A 459 6.69 26.59 -11.66
N ASP A 460 6.47 27.77 -11.07
CA ASP A 460 6.80 28.05 -9.67
C ASP A 460 5.77 27.36 -8.75
N ILE A 461 6.26 26.63 -7.76
CA ILE A 461 5.47 25.93 -6.76
C ILE A 461 5.75 26.63 -5.44
N SER A 462 4.84 27.51 -5.02
CA SER A 462 4.99 28.27 -3.76
C SER A 462 4.46 27.48 -2.56
N VAL A 463 5.24 27.49 -1.47
CA VAL A 463 4.91 26.91 -0.16
C VAL A 463 4.30 27.95 0.80
N ASP A 464 4.16 29.19 0.37
CA ASP A 464 3.83 30.34 1.22
C ASP A 464 2.44 30.22 1.87
N ALA A 465 1.51 29.54 1.19
CA ALA A 465 0.14 29.36 1.67
C ALA A 465 0.05 28.50 2.94
N ALA A 466 0.88 27.46 3.07
CA ALA A 466 0.90 26.62 4.27
C ALA A 466 1.46 27.38 5.48
N GLN A 467 2.52 28.16 5.27
CA GLN A 467 3.11 29.01 6.31
C GLN A 467 2.14 30.10 6.76
N ALA A 468 1.50 30.79 5.82
CA ALA A 468 0.50 31.81 6.11
C ALA A 468 -0.71 31.22 6.86
N PHE A 469 -1.18 30.03 6.47
CA PHE A 469 -2.23 29.33 7.19
C PHE A 469 -1.82 28.99 8.62
N HIS A 470 -0.60 28.46 8.82
CA HIS A 470 -0.10 28.10 10.14
C HIS A 470 -0.04 29.32 11.07
N THR A 471 0.42 30.47 10.57
CA THR A 471 0.40 31.73 11.33
C THR A 471 -1.03 32.11 11.73
N ARG A 472 -2.00 32.09 10.80
CA ARG A 472 -3.41 32.37 11.13
C ARG A 472 -3.99 31.40 12.14
N LEU A 473 -3.62 30.12 12.09
CA LEU A 473 -4.08 29.09 13.02
C LEU A 473 -3.63 29.36 14.47
N GLN A 474 -2.51 30.06 14.68
CA GLN A 474 -2.02 30.41 16.01
C GLN A 474 -2.89 31.48 16.69
N ASP A 475 -3.54 32.33 15.91
CA ASP A 475 -4.28 33.51 16.39
C ASP A 475 -5.80 33.29 16.55
N ILE A 476 -6.30 32.08 16.28
CA ILE A 476 -7.76 31.81 16.30
C ILE A 476 -8.37 31.90 17.70
N ASP A 477 -9.63 32.35 17.79
CA ASP A 477 -10.40 32.20 19.03
C ASP A 477 -10.89 30.75 19.18
N ARG A 478 -10.17 29.97 19.98
CA ARG A 478 -10.52 28.56 20.28
C ARG A 478 -11.85 28.40 21.02
N ASN A 479 -12.42 29.46 21.58
CA ASN A 479 -13.73 29.43 22.22
C ASN A 479 -14.87 29.70 21.23
N ASN A 480 -14.56 30.21 20.04
CA ASN A 480 -15.53 30.40 18.97
C ASN A 480 -15.69 29.09 18.17
N PRO A 481 -16.80 28.34 18.35
CA PRO A 481 -16.97 27.04 17.70
C PRO A 481 -17.05 27.14 16.17
N PHE A 482 -17.49 28.29 15.63
CA PHE A 482 -17.57 28.49 14.18
C PHE A 482 -16.19 28.70 13.57
N GLU A 483 -15.34 29.50 14.22
CA GLU A 483 -13.97 29.72 13.77
C GLU A 483 -13.14 28.44 13.84
N VAL A 484 -13.18 27.74 14.99
CA VAL A 484 -12.58 26.41 15.14
C VAL A 484 -13.03 25.45 14.04
N ARG A 485 -14.33 25.43 13.74
CA ARG A 485 -14.89 24.56 12.70
C ARG A 485 -14.38 24.92 11.30
N MET A 486 -14.34 26.20 10.96
CA MET A 486 -13.81 26.68 9.68
C MET A 486 -12.35 26.25 9.48
N PHE A 487 -11.49 26.46 10.48
CA PHE A 487 -10.09 26.04 10.38
C PHE A 487 -9.91 24.52 10.33
N ASN A 488 -10.68 23.76 11.11
CA ASN A 488 -10.68 22.29 11.01
C ASN A 488 -11.14 21.81 9.64
N ASP A 489 -12.09 22.49 9.02
CA ASP A 489 -12.54 22.15 7.67
C ASP A 489 -11.44 22.46 6.64
N GLN A 490 -10.71 23.56 6.76
CA GLN A 490 -9.52 23.82 5.91
C GLN A 490 -8.44 22.75 6.07
N LEU A 491 -8.11 22.38 7.32
CA LEU A 491 -7.14 21.31 7.62
C LEU A 491 -7.56 19.97 6.99
N MET A 492 -8.83 19.59 7.14
CA MET A 492 -9.38 18.34 6.61
C MET A 492 -9.49 18.36 5.07
N GLN A 493 -9.68 19.53 4.46
CA GLN A 493 -9.92 19.64 3.01
C GLN A 493 -8.65 19.72 2.17
N LEU A 494 -7.49 19.97 2.77
CA LEU A 494 -6.22 20.07 2.03
C LEU A 494 -5.96 18.83 1.17
N GLU A 495 -6.07 17.64 1.75
CA GLU A 495 -5.81 16.38 1.02
C GLU A 495 -6.76 16.18 -0.17
N ARG A 496 -8.03 16.61 -0.03
CA ARG A 496 -9.02 16.53 -1.12
C ARG A 496 -8.69 17.44 -2.29
N ALA A 497 -7.96 18.52 -2.07
CA ALA A 497 -7.59 19.46 -3.12
C ALA A 497 -6.63 18.83 -4.16
N PHE A 498 -6.03 17.68 -3.84
CA PHE A 498 -5.17 16.92 -4.75
C PHE A 498 -5.92 15.82 -5.53
N ILE A 499 -7.24 15.76 -5.45
CA ILE A 499 -8.07 14.82 -6.20
C ILE A 499 -8.49 15.44 -7.54
N ASP A 500 -7.93 14.90 -8.63
CA ASP A 500 -8.39 15.21 -9.99
C ASP A 500 -9.55 14.28 -10.37
N PRO A 501 -10.77 14.81 -10.62
CA PRO A 501 -11.91 13.98 -11.00
C PRO A 501 -11.73 13.19 -12.30
N LEU A 502 -10.80 13.59 -13.18
CA LEU A 502 -10.46 12.89 -14.42
C LEU A 502 -9.55 11.68 -14.19
N GLY A 503 -8.88 11.63 -13.04
CA GLY A 503 -7.92 10.59 -12.69
C GLY A 503 -6.61 10.66 -13.47
N LEU A 504 -5.73 9.70 -13.20
CA LEU A 504 -4.43 9.60 -13.83
C LEU A 504 -4.53 9.05 -15.27
N PRO A 505 -3.55 9.32 -16.15
CA PRO A 505 -3.52 8.77 -17.51
C PRO A 505 -3.73 7.26 -17.56
N GLY A 506 -4.79 6.83 -18.27
CA GLY A 506 -5.17 5.42 -18.41
C GLY A 506 -5.67 4.74 -17.13
N ARG A 507 -5.88 5.50 -16.04
CA ARG A 507 -6.24 5.00 -14.70
C ARG A 507 -7.21 5.97 -14.01
N PRO A 508 -8.47 6.07 -14.49
CA PRO A 508 -9.42 7.11 -14.07
C PRO A 508 -9.88 7.02 -12.60
N PHE A 509 -9.56 5.92 -11.92
CA PHE A 509 -9.96 5.68 -10.53
C PHE A 509 -8.88 6.01 -9.51
N TYR A 510 -7.61 6.09 -9.93
CA TYR A 510 -6.58 6.76 -9.15
C TYR A 510 -6.65 8.24 -9.48
N ARG A 511 -7.05 9.06 -8.50
CA ARG A 511 -7.31 10.49 -8.68
C ARG A 511 -6.37 11.40 -7.92
N HIS A 512 -5.63 10.87 -6.97
CA HIS A 512 -4.71 11.64 -6.17
C HIS A 512 -3.45 11.97 -6.98
N THR A 513 -3.21 13.26 -7.25
CA THR A 513 -2.16 13.68 -8.20
C THR A 513 -0.76 13.71 -7.61
N LEU A 514 -0.63 13.69 -6.28
CA LEU A 514 0.68 13.68 -5.61
C LEU A 514 1.19 12.30 -5.23
N MET A 515 0.30 11.35 -4.96
CA MET A 515 0.62 10.00 -4.51
C MET A 515 -0.42 9.04 -5.07
N ALA A 516 0.03 8.01 -5.76
CA ALA A 516 -0.77 6.87 -6.17
C ALA A 516 0.18 5.73 -6.54
N PRO A 517 -0.32 4.49 -6.66
CA PRO A 517 0.44 3.42 -7.28
C PRO A 517 0.99 3.82 -8.65
N SER A 518 2.21 3.41 -9.00
CA SER A 518 2.72 3.57 -10.36
C SER A 518 1.99 2.65 -11.34
N LYS A 519 1.92 3.04 -12.61
CA LYS A 519 1.51 2.14 -13.70
C LYS A 519 2.48 0.96 -13.86
N HIS A 520 3.72 1.12 -13.43
CA HIS A 520 4.81 0.15 -13.57
C HIS A 520 5.09 -0.63 -12.27
N ASN A 521 4.64 -0.12 -11.11
CA ASN A 521 4.64 -0.81 -9.81
C ASN A 521 3.33 -0.51 -9.04
N LYS A 522 2.47 -1.52 -8.87
CA LYS A 522 1.11 -1.34 -8.32
C LYS A 522 1.03 -1.28 -6.79
N TYR A 523 2.06 -1.67 -6.06
CA TYR A 523 2.03 -1.67 -4.59
C TYR A 523 2.73 -0.44 -4.01
N ALA A 524 3.90 -0.09 -4.54
CA ALA A 524 4.58 1.14 -4.16
C ALA A 524 3.81 2.37 -4.67
N SER A 525 3.76 3.41 -3.85
CA SER A 525 3.32 4.73 -4.31
C SER A 525 4.48 5.47 -4.92
N ASP A 526 4.24 6.09 -6.07
CA ASP A 526 5.17 7.05 -6.64
C ASP A 526 4.77 8.48 -6.25
N PRO A 527 5.75 9.36 -6.01
CA PRO A 527 5.51 10.79 -5.99
C PRO A 527 5.12 11.27 -7.41
N PHE A 528 4.07 12.09 -7.52
CA PHE A 528 3.60 12.62 -8.81
C PHE A 528 3.39 11.55 -9.90
N PRO A 529 2.58 10.51 -9.63
CA PRO A 529 2.50 9.29 -10.45
C PRO A 529 2.06 9.53 -11.90
N GLY A 530 1.25 10.56 -12.16
CA GLY A 530 0.90 10.95 -13.53
C GLY A 530 2.11 11.41 -14.32
N LEU A 531 2.98 12.19 -13.68
CA LEU A 531 4.19 12.72 -14.29
C LEU A 531 5.27 11.63 -14.44
N SER A 532 5.60 10.90 -13.38
CA SER A 532 6.63 9.85 -13.42
C SER A 532 6.33 8.79 -14.48
N ASP A 533 5.08 8.32 -14.56
CA ASP A 533 4.67 7.32 -15.55
C ASP A 533 4.75 7.86 -16.99
N THR A 534 4.34 9.12 -17.22
CA THR A 534 4.39 9.71 -18.57
C THR A 534 5.80 10.00 -19.04
N ILE A 535 6.71 10.37 -18.13
CA ILE A 535 8.13 10.50 -18.47
C ILE A 535 8.73 9.13 -18.80
N PHE A 536 8.45 8.12 -17.98
CA PHE A 536 8.91 6.75 -18.24
C PHE A 536 8.46 6.25 -19.62
N ASP A 537 7.20 6.49 -19.98
CA ASP A 537 6.64 6.16 -21.30
C ASP A 537 7.27 7.01 -22.43
N ALA A 538 7.53 8.30 -22.19
CA ALA A 538 8.11 9.21 -23.19
C ALA A 538 9.56 8.88 -23.55
N GLU A 539 10.40 8.54 -22.56
CA GLU A 539 11.79 8.12 -22.79
C GLU A 539 11.91 6.85 -23.65
N ARG A 540 10.86 6.02 -23.66
CA ARG A 540 10.81 4.73 -24.34
C ARG A 540 9.93 4.75 -25.59
N SER A 541 9.34 5.90 -25.93
CA SER A 541 8.48 6.04 -27.09
C SER A 541 9.29 6.07 -28.39
N ALA A 542 8.82 5.34 -29.40
CA ALA A 542 9.35 5.46 -30.77
C ALA A 542 8.98 6.80 -31.43
N ASP A 543 7.92 7.46 -30.95
CA ASP A 543 7.53 8.83 -31.33
C ASP A 543 7.49 9.71 -30.07
N PRO A 544 8.56 10.45 -29.76
CA PRO A 544 8.68 11.16 -28.50
C PRO A 544 7.77 12.40 -28.41
N ALA A 545 7.44 13.06 -29.54
CA ALA A 545 6.77 14.36 -29.48
C ALA A 545 5.36 14.32 -28.86
N PRO A 546 4.47 13.36 -29.19
CA PRO A 546 3.19 13.22 -28.48
C PRO A 546 3.33 12.81 -27.01
N ALA A 547 4.34 11.99 -26.69
CA ALA A 547 4.56 11.53 -25.32
C ALA A 547 5.02 12.67 -24.40
N TRP A 548 5.93 13.53 -24.87
CA TRP A 548 6.36 14.73 -24.14
C TRP A 548 5.25 15.78 -23.99
N ARG A 549 4.27 15.86 -24.90
CA ARG A 549 3.06 16.69 -24.67
C ARG A 549 2.20 16.19 -23.51
N GLU A 550 2.14 14.87 -23.28
CA GLU A 550 1.42 14.36 -22.11
C GLU A 550 2.18 14.68 -20.82
N VAL A 551 3.53 14.66 -20.84
CA VAL A 551 4.37 15.14 -19.72
C VAL A 551 4.06 16.60 -19.38
N GLU A 552 4.07 17.49 -20.38
CA GLU A 552 3.71 18.92 -20.21
C GLU A 552 2.31 19.10 -19.60
N LYS A 553 1.33 18.32 -20.07
CA LYS A 553 -0.03 18.33 -19.55
C LYS A 553 -0.08 17.89 -18.08
N GLN A 554 0.62 16.82 -17.70
CA GLN A 554 0.65 16.35 -16.31
C GLN A 554 1.30 17.36 -15.36
N MET A 555 2.36 18.04 -15.80
CA MET A 555 2.95 19.15 -15.03
C MET A 555 1.95 20.27 -14.78
N SER A 556 1.19 20.67 -15.81
CA SER A 556 0.18 21.71 -15.68
C SER A 556 -0.92 21.32 -14.69
N ILE A 557 -1.35 20.05 -14.70
CA ILE A 557 -2.34 19.52 -13.73
C ILE A 557 -1.79 19.57 -12.31
N ILE A 558 -0.54 19.13 -12.10
CA ILE A 558 0.11 19.18 -10.77
C ILE A 558 0.21 20.62 -10.27
N ALA A 559 0.70 21.54 -11.09
CA ALA A 559 0.81 22.95 -10.73
C ALA A 559 -0.56 23.56 -10.39
N PHE A 560 -1.59 23.26 -11.19
CA PHE A 560 -2.96 23.68 -10.93
C PHE A 560 -3.48 23.14 -9.59
N ASN A 561 -3.31 21.84 -9.30
CA ASN A 561 -3.79 21.23 -8.07
C ASN A 561 -3.06 21.76 -6.84
N ILE A 562 -1.74 22.02 -6.92
CA ILE A 562 -1.01 22.66 -5.82
C ILE A 562 -1.51 24.08 -5.58
N GLN A 563 -1.73 24.87 -6.64
CA GLN A 563 -2.28 26.22 -6.50
C GLN A 563 -3.71 26.21 -5.95
N SER A 564 -4.53 25.26 -6.38
CA SER A 564 -5.89 25.04 -5.86
C SER A 564 -5.86 24.68 -4.38
N ALA A 565 -4.99 23.75 -3.99
CA ALA A 565 -4.77 23.36 -2.60
C ALA A 565 -4.33 24.55 -1.73
N ALA A 566 -3.36 25.35 -2.21
CA ALA A 566 -2.94 26.59 -1.56
C ALA A 566 -4.11 27.57 -1.37
N SER A 567 -5.01 27.67 -2.36
CA SER A 567 -6.20 28.53 -2.30
C SER A 567 -7.21 28.07 -1.26
N THR A 568 -7.32 26.76 -1.00
CA THR A 568 -8.18 26.24 0.09
C THR A 568 -7.72 26.69 1.48
N LEU A 569 -6.44 27.06 1.62
CA LEU A 569 -5.82 27.54 2.84
C LEU A 569 -5.84 29.07 2.98
N MET A 570 -6.43 29.81 2.05
CA MET A 570 -6.56 31.26 2.17
C MET A 570 -7.74 31.64 3.08
N THR A 571 -7.84 32.91 3.47
CA THR A 571 -9.00 33.41 4.21
C THR A 571 -10.26 33.27 3.33
N PRO A 572 -11.33 32.61 3.80
CA PRO A 572 -12.58 32.54 3.07
C PRO A 572 -13.09 33.95 2.76
N ALA A 573 -13.43 34.20 1.49
CA ALA A 573 -13.92 35.50 1.01
C ALA A 573 -15.29 35.87 1.58
#